data_AF-A0A950HG52-F1
#
_entry.id   AF-A0A950HG52-F1
#
_cell.length_a   1.000
_cell.length_b   1.000
_cell.length_c   1.000
_cell.angle_alpha   90.00
_cell.angle_beta   90.00
_cell.angle_gamma   90.00
#
_symmetry.space_group_name_H-M   'P 1'
#
loop_
_entity.id
_entity.type
_entity.pdbx_description
1 polymer ?
#
loop_
_entity_poly.entity_id
_entity_poly.type
_entity_poly.pdbx_seq_one_letter_code
_entity_poly.pdbx_strand_id
1 'polypeptide(L)'
;MAVTVTLATLVVASCAAQPHGDRRGQPPIGHVWTIILENKSYEATFTGLNRNDYLWKTLPSYGLLLRQYYGTGHFSLDNYISLVGGQAPTPDNQDDCPRYKDVQPGSPSADGQVNASTGCVYPATVATLFNQLDDREISWKVYAQDMGNTPSREDAYRCGIPGSPAGAGVPDPGGATARDQYVPKHNPAPWFHAVIDSPVDCAKVVPLGGLPATVGHPAENSLARDLAREASTPQFSWISPNTCSDAHDATCQGDNLSGDPNNHQGGLYAADLFLEQVIPQIMRSPAFQHDGMIQIIFDEAFPPYKMYGNSIADFTGNTTTSLNTPTDTAQSIVACCNELPGPNTTQPGFHAFGQDTTPGGGIIGAVFISRFIRPGSITDQPYNHYSWLRSMEDLFGVDQGGADGQGHLGYAGAQGLRPFGADVYNNPDGRALPPAPSGVVVYPATASSDDPDNPIVTAVPTLTPPATLTPMPAAPGHPQIAAIGTPFPATLPGTGSGTVTALGPQLDPPSGTPFPVEQTRATITIRTSAVTGGLALRAGDVTVRDDQGTDIPLVPVGPATVTSSPAQPADLVLSGTFHTGAAQVTWRAHGAVIAIWTFAVELD
;
A
#
# COMPACT_ATOMS: atom_id res chain seq x y z
N MET A 1 -28.07 34.85 -70.43
CA MET A 1 -27.12 34.77 -69.30
C MET A 1 -27.90 34.29 -68.09
N ALA A 2 -27.80 33.00 -67.79
CA ALA A 2 -28.39 32.40 -66.59
C ALA A 2 -27.22 31.82 -65.79
N VAL A 3 -27.01 32.35 -64.59
CA VAL A 3 -25.94 31.95 -63.67
C VAL A 3 -26.46 30.77 -62.86
N THR A 4 -25.84 29.61 -63.07
CA THR A 4 -26.06 28.39 -62.29
C THR A 4 -25.29 28.51 -60.97
N VAL A 5 -26.00 28.43 -59.85
CA VAL A 5 -25.43 28.36 -58.49
C VAL A 5 -25.22 26.89 -58.15
N THR A 6 -23.97 26.49 -57.93
CA THR A 6 -23.60 25.13 -57.50
C THR A 6 -23.62 25.06 -55.97
N LEU A 7 -24.52 24.26 -55.40
CA LEU A 7 -24.55 23.94 -53.98
C LEU A 7 -23.39 22.99 -53.65
N ALA A 8 -22.47 23.40 -52.78
CA ALA A 8 -21.45 22.53 -52.21
C ALA A 8 -22.01 21.82 -50.96
N THR A 9 -22.16 20.50 -51.03
CA THR A 9 -22.48 19.64 -49.89
C THR A 9 -21.27 19.54 -48.95
N LEU A 10 -21.42 20.06 -47.73
CA LEU A 10 -20.48 19.84 -46.63
C LEU A 10 -20.60 18.37 -46.16
N VAL A 11 -19.53 17.59 -46.31
CA VAL A 11 -19.40 16.29 -45.65
C VAL A 11 -18.94 16.58 -44.22
N VAL A 12 -19.85 16.43 -43.25
CA VAL A 12 -19.49 16.42 -41.83
C VAL A 12 -18.86 15.05 -41.56
N ALA A 13 -17.53 15.01 -41.48
CA ALA A 13 -16.83 13.86 -40.95
C ALA A 13 -17.12 13.78 -39.44
N SER A 14 -17.97 12.85 -39.03
CA SER A 14 -18.04 12.44 -37.63
C SER A 14 -16.69 11.86 -37.24
N CYS A 15 -15.93 12.60 -36.41
CA CYS A 15 -14.84 12.03 -35.65
C CYS A 15 -15.44 11.02 -34.67
N ALA A 16 -15.47 9.75 -35.06
CA ALA A 16 -15.64 8.66 -34.11
C ALA A 16 -14.45 8.73 -33.15
N ALA A 17 -14.73 8.88 -31.86
CA ALA A 17 -13.73 8.79 -30.80
C ALA A 17 -12.90 7.51 -31.00
N GLN A 18 -11.58 7.66 -31.05
CA GLN A 18 -10.69 6.50 -31.14
C GLN A 18 -10.83 5.67 -29.86
N PRO A 19 -10.86 4.34 -29.94
CA PRO A 19 -10.78 3.51 -28.74
C PRO A 19 -9.43 3.76 -28.09
N HIS A 20 -9.47 4.22 -26.84
CA HIS A 20 -8.30 4.32 -25.97
C HIS A 20 -7.56 2.97 -25.93
N GLY A 21 -6.24 3.05 -25.82
CA GLY A 21 -5.33 1.90 -25.74
C GLY A 21 -5.83 0.81 -24.79
N ASP A 22 -5.51 -0.42 -25.18
CA ASP A 22 -6.01 -1.68 -24.65
C ASP A 22 -5.91 -1.77 -23.11
N ARG A 23 -6.99 -1.42 -22.40
CA ARG A 23 -7.22 -1.60 -20.94
C ARG A 23 -7.31 -3.08 -20.53
N ARG A 24 -6.39 -3.94 -20.99
CA ARG A 24 -6.50 -5.39 -20.74
C ARG A 24 -6.23 -5.72 -19.27
N GLY A 25 -7.26 -5.63 -18.44
CA GLY A 25 -7.28 -6.21 -17.09
C GLY A 25 -7.90 -5.35 -16.00
N GLN A 26 -7.95 -4.01 -16.16
CA GLN A 26 -8.53 -3.11 -15.17
C GLN A 26 -10.05 -2.97 -15.37
N PRO A 27 -10.86 -2.95 -14.29
CA PRO A 27 -12.30 -2.75 -14.40
C PRO A 27 -12.60 -1.34 -14.93
N PRO A 28 -13.72 -1.15 -15.65
CA PRO A 28 -14.12 0.16 -16.14
C PRO A 28 -14.76 1.00 -15.01
N ILE A 29 -13.98 1.35 -13.98
CA ILE A 29 -14.40 2.26 -12.91
C ILE A 29 -14.32 3.69 -13.44
N GLY A 30 -15.42 4.44 -13.35
CA GLY A 30 -15.49 5.82 -13.83
C GLY A 30 -15.29 6.86 -12.73
N HIS A 31 -15.64 6.52 -11.49
CA HIS A 31 -15.56 7.41 -10.33
C HIS A 31 -14.99 6.73 -9.09
N VAL A 32 -14.04 7.36 -8.42
CA VAL A 32 -13.43 6.88 -7.17
C VAL A 32 -13.63 7.92 -6.07
N TRP A 33 -14.10 7.48 -4.90
CA TRP A 33 -14.10 8.26 -3.67
C TRP A 33 -13.18 7.60 -2.65
N THR A 34 -12.10 8.27 -2.30
CA THR A 34 -11.14 7.79 -1.31
C THR A 34 -11.31 8.61 -0.03
N ILE A 35 -11.69 7.93 1.04
CA ILE A 35 -11.85 8.49 2.38
C ILE A 35 -10.68 7.99 3.22
N ILE A 36 -9.88 8.91 3.77
CA ILE A 36 -8.77 8.57 4.65
C ILE A 36 -9.17 8.86 6.10
N LEU A 37 -9.07 7.84 6.95
CA LEU A 37 -9.22 7.90 8.40
C LEU A 37 -7.82 7.94 9.05
N GLU A 38 -7.72 8.23 10.35
CA GLU A 38 -6.45 8.46 11.06
C GLU A 38 -6.17 7.42 12.17
N ASN A 39 -4.91 6.97 12.26
CA ASN A 39 -4.31 6.24 13.38
C ASN A 39 -5.12 5.05 13.93
N LYS A 40 -5.48 4.06 13.11
CA LYS A 40 -6.08 2.83 13.68
C LYS A 40 -5.51 1.58 13.07
N SER A 41 -4.97 0.74 13.95
CA SER A 41 -4.59 -0.60 13.56
C SER A 41 -5.80 -1.42 13.16
N TYR A 42 -5.56 -2.42 12.33
CA TYR A 42 -6.58 -3.37 11.90
C TYR A 42 -7.30 -4.00 13.11
N GLU A 43 -6.57 -4.34 14.17
CA GLU A 43 -7.12 -4.94 15.39
C GLU A 43 -8.04 -3.99 16.14
N ALA A 44 -7.73 -2.69 16.17
CA ALA A 44 -8.59 -1.68 16.78
C ALA A 44 -9.89 -1.48 15.98
N THR A 45 -9.81 -1.58 14.65
CA THR A 45 -10.95 -1.27 13.78
C THR A 45 -11.83 -2.47 13.49
N PHE A 46 -11.24 -3.59 13.04
CA PHE A 46 -11.96 -4.66 12.35
C PHE A 46 -12.27 -5.90 13.20
N THR A 47 -12.13 -5.82 14.52
CA THR A 47 -12.34 -6.95 15.44
C THR A 47 -13.63 -6.87 16.27
N GLY A 48 -14.43 -5.82 16.11
CA GLY A 48 -15.70 -5.64 16.81
C GLY A 48 -15.60 -5.42 18.32
N LEU A 49 -14.43 -4.99 18.79
CA LEU A 49 -14.19 -4.65 20.20
C LEU A 49 -14.92 -3.38 20.66
N ASN A 50 -15.44 -2.60 19.72
CA ASN A 50 -16.03 -1.29 19.88
C ASN A 50 -17.40 -1.28 19.19
N ARG A 51 -18.41 -0.66 19.81
CA ARG A 51 -19.83 -0.81 19.41
C ARG A 51 -20.21 -0.01 18.14
N ASN A 52 -19.23 0.28 17.28
CA ASN A 52 -19.32 0.98 16.01
C ASN A 52 -19.43 -0.04 14.87
N ASP A 53 -20.64 -0.54 14.63
CA ASP A 53 -20.91 -1.65 13.69
C ASP A 53 -20.94 -1.21 12.21
N TYR A 54 -20.83 0.08 11.89
CA TYR A 54 -20.95 0.53 10.50
C TYR A 54 -19.68 0.20 9.72
N LEU A 55 -18.52 0.73 10.13
CA LEU A 55 -17.26 0.53 9.41
C LEU A 55 -16.83 -0.93 9.35
N TRP A 56 -16.75 -1.65 10.48
CA TRP A 56 -16.13 -2.98 10.48
C TRP A 56 -17.07 -4.12 10.11
N LYS A 57 -18.40 -3.92 10.19
CA LYS A 57 -19.38 -4.98 9.99
C LYS A 57 -20.36 -4.68 8.86
N THR A 58 -20.86 -3.45 8.76
CA THR A 58 -21.82 -3.10 7.73
C THR A 58 -21.11 -2.92 6.38
N LEU A 59 -20.07 -2.10 6.31
CA LEU A 59 -19.43 -1.76 5.03
C LEU A 59 -18.78 -2.96 4.30
N PRO A 60 -18.07 -3.89 4.97
CA PRO A 60 -17.56 -5.10 4.34
C PRO A 60 -18.66 -5.97 3.72
N SER A 61 -19.88 -5.97 4.28
CA SER A 61 -20.99 -6.71 3.70
C SER A 61 -21.43 -6.19 2.33
N TYR A 62 -21.08 -4.93 1.99
CA TYR A 62 -21.31 -4.34 0.68
C TYR A 62 -20.12 -4.48 -0.28
N GLY A 63 -18.95 -4.93 0.19
CA GLY A 63 -17.71 -4.85 -0.58
C GLY A 63 -16.65 -5.87 -0.20
N LEU A 64 -15.41 -5.41 -0.12
CA LEU A 64 -14.21 -6.18 0.18
C LEU A 64 -13.53 -5.64 1.43
N LEU A 65 -13.08 -6.54 2.30
CA LEU A 65 -12.15 -6.22 3.39
C LEU A 65 -10.72 -6.63 3.00
N LEU A 66 -9.80 -5.66 3.01
CA LEU A 66 -8.37 -5.87 2.82
C LEU A 66 -7.75 -6.01 4.21
N ARG A 67 -7.30 -7.22 4.58
CA ARG A 67 -6.80 -7.49 5.95
C ARG A 67 -5.31 -7.24 6.13
N GLN A 68 -4.59 -7.10 5.02
CA GLN A 68 -3.16 -6.87 4.95
C GLN A 68 -2.91 -5.57 4.17
N TYR A 69 -3.53 -4.48 4.62
CA TYR A 69 -3.22 -3.14 4.11
C TYR A 69 -2.37 -2.41 5.16
N TYR A 70 -1.27 -1.80 4.72
CA TYR A 70 -0.24 -1.21 5.57
C TYR A 70 -0.09 0.30 5.32
N GLY A 71 0.16 1.05 6.40
CA GLY A 71 0.68 2.41 6.31
C GLY A 71 2.16 2.41 5.90
N THR A 72 2.66 3.50 5.34
CA THR A 72 4.06 3.62 4.86
C THR A 72 4.98 4.42 5.79
N GLY A 73 4.43 5.12 6.76
CA GLY A 73 5.13 5.82 7.83
C GLY A 73 4.25 5.93 9.07
N HIS A 74 4.79 6.46 10.16
CA HIS A 74 4.04 6.51 11.43
C HIS A 74 3.27 7.81 11.64
N PHE A 75 3.66 8.92 11.01
CA PHE A 75 2.97 10.19 11.20
C PHE A 75 2.04 10.44 10.03
N SER A 76 0.82 10.88 10.32
CA SER A 76 -0.25 11.06 9.35
C SER A 76 0.22 11.72 8.08
N LEU A 77 0.87 12.88 8.17
CA LEU A 77 1.28 13.64 6.99
C LEU A 77 2.09 12.80 5.99
N ASP A 78 3.02 11.98 6.46
CA ASP A 78 3.92 11.24 5.57
C ASP A 78 3.16 10.23 4.70
N ASN A 79 2.09 9.63 5.22
CA ASN A 79 1.23 8.71 4.50
C ASN A 79 0.41 9.41 3.41
N TYR A 80 -0.07 10.64 3.66
CA TYR A 80 -0.74 11.43 2.64
C TYR A 80 0.21 11.80 1.50
N ILE A 81 1.46 12.14 1.84
CA ILE A 81 2.53 12.40 0.88
C ILE A 81 2.87 11.14 0.05
N SER A 82 2.96 9.98 0.68
CA SER A 82 3.14 8.69 0.00
C SER A 82 2.00 8.40 -0.97
N LEU A 83 0.74 8.59 -0.54
CA LEU A 83 -0.46 8.32 -1.32
C LEU A 83 -0.53 9.16 -2.60
N VAL A 84 -0.12 10.44 -2.58
CA VAL A 84 -0.28 11.31 -3.77
C VAL A 84 1.02 11.64 -4.51
N GLY A 85 2.19 11.50 -3.88
CA GLY A 85 3.48 11.87 -4.47
C GLY A 85 4.50 10.73 -4.53
N GLY A 86 4.19 9.58 -3.93
CA GLY A 86 5.10 8.44 -3.86
C GLY A 86 6.41 8.75 -3.14
N GLN A 87 6.46 9.82 -2.34
CA GLN A 87 7.67 10.23 -1.62
C GLN A 87 7.73 9.54 -0.27
N ALA A 88 8.90 9.03 0.09
CA ALA A 88 9.20 8.62 1.44
C ALA A 88 9.32 9.84 2.38
N PRO A 89 9.13 9.68 3.70
CA PRO A 89 9.10 10.81 4.62
C PRO A 89 10.41 11.61 4.63
N THR A 90 10.30 12.94 4.72
CA THR A 90 11.41 13.80 5.14
C THR A 90 11.52 13.82 6.68
N PRO A 91 12.61 14.37 7.26
CA PRO A 91 12.75 14.44 8.71
C PRO A 91 11.63 15.23 9.39
N ASP A 92 11.12 16.29 8.75
CA ASP A 92 10.02 17.08 9.30
C ASP A 92 8.65 16.42 9.05
N ASN A 93 8.50 15.56 8.02
CA ASN A 93 7.28 14.76 7.85
C ASN A 93 7.13 13.73 8.98
N GLN A 94 8.25 13.21 9.52
CA GLN A 94 8.26 12.35 10.71
C GLN A 94 8.01 13.10 12.04
N ASP A 95 7.25 14.18 11.99
CA ASP A 95 6.72 14.93 13.14
C ASP A 95 5.46 15.71 12.73
N ASP A 96 4.73 15.24 11.70
CA ASP A 96 3.56 15.92 11.11
C ASP A 96 3.82 17.37 10.65
N CYS A 97 5.07 17.72 10.41
CA CYS A 97 5.48 19.06 9.98
C CYS A 97 4.99 20.20 10.91
N PRO A 98 5.56 20.36 12.11
CA PRO A 98 5.11 21.38 13.07
C PRO A 98 5.27 22.81 12.54
N ARG A 99 6.07 22.99 11.48
CA ARG A 99 6.17 24.24 10.72
C ARG A 99 5.99 23.97 9.24
N TYR A 100 4.91 24.50 8.67
CA TYR A 100 4.65 24.54 7.24
C TYR A 100 5.71 25.38 6.52
N LYS A 101 6.71 24.72 5.91
CA LYS A 101 7.85 25.35 5.21
C LYS A 101 8.38 24.51 4.05
N ASP A 102 9.05 25.17 3.12
CA ASP A 102 9.67 24.55 1.94
C ASP A 102 10.68 23.47 2.32
N VAL A 103 10.67 22.36 1.58
CA VAL A 103 11.70 21.33 1.66
C VAL A 103 13.05 21.92 1.26
N GLN A 104 14.10 21.64 2.05
CA GLN A 104 15.49 21.99 1.73
C GLN A 104 16.40 20.76 1.84
N PRO A 105 17.30 20.50 0.87
CA PRO A 105 17.53 21.33 -0.33
C PRO A 105 16.46 21.21 -1.42
N GLY A 106 15.60 20.18 -1.37
CA GLY A 106 14.58 19.98 -2.40
C GLY A 106 15.15 19.50 -3.74
N SER A 107 16.37 18.95 -3.74
CA SER A 107 17.00 18.45 -4.98
C SER A 107 16.51 17.04 -5.31
N PRO A 108 16.31 16.69 -6.60
CA PRO A 108 15.93 15.34 -6.99
C PRO A 108 16.90 14.27 -6.48
N SER A 109 16.36 13.09 -6.21
CA SER A 109 17.07 11.86 -5.82
C SER A 109 16.63 10.69 -6.71
N ALA A 110 17.18 9.51 -6.49
CA ALA A 110 16.81 8.29 -7.22
C ALA A 110 15.32 7.95 -7.03
N ASP A 111 14.77 7.16 -7.96
CA ASP A 111 13.40 6.63 -7.89
C ASP A 111 12.31 7.70 -7.70
N GLY A 112 12.53 8.88 -8.28
CA GLY A 112 11.60 10.01 -8.18
C GLY A 112 11.54 10.67 -6.80
N GLN A 113 12.42 10.32 -5.86
CA GLN A 113 12.46 10.88 -4.51
C GLN A 113 13.10 12.27 -4.48
N VAL A 114 12.99 12.98 -3.35
CA VAL A 114 13.66 14.27 -3.10
C VAL A 114 14.61 14.18 -1.92
N ASN A 115 15.78 14.81 -2.03
CA ASN A 115 16.68 15.01 -0.90
C ASN A 115 16.19 16.18 -0.02
N ALA A 116 15.99 15.88 1.26
CA ALA A 116 15.45 16.78 2.26
C ALA A 116 16.15 16.58 3.61
N SER A 117 16.78 17.63 4.11
CA SER A 117 17.24 17.71 5.50
C SER A 117 16.22 18.37 6.43
N THR A 118 15.23 19.09 5.87
CA THR A 118 14.15 19.76 6.61
C THR A 118 13.03 20.21 5.67
N GLY A 119 11.86 20.54 6.23
CA GLY A 119 10.69 21.05 5.50
C GLY A 119 9.82 19.95 4.90
N CYS A 120 8.65 20.38 4.41
CA CYS A 120 7.55 19.47 4.05
C CYS A 120 6.78 19.90 2.81
N VAL A 121 6.97 21.14 2.35
CA VAL A 121 6.37 21.61 1.09
C VAL A 121 7.33 21.34 -0.06
N TYR A 122 7.00 20.34 -0.87
CA TYR A 122 7.83 19.83 -1.95
C TYR A 122 7.89 20.80 -3.13
N PRO A 123 9.05 20.90 -3.82
CA PRO A 123 9.21 21.80 -4.95
C PRO A 123 8.31 21.41 -6.13
N ALA A 124 8.02 22.35 -7.02
CA ALA A 124 7.11 22.15 -8.16
C ALA A 124 7.55 21.05 -9.15
N THR A 125 8.81 20.58 -9.04
CA THR A 125 9.32 19.45 -9.82
C THR A 125 8.82 18.09 -9.33
N VAL A 126 8.23 18.02 -8.13
CA VAL A 126 7.59 16.83 -7.59
C VAL A 126 6.13 16.84 -8.02
N ALA A 127 5.81 16.01 -9.01
CA ALA A 127 4.44 15.82 -9.46
C ALA A 127 3.65 15.00 -8.44
N THR A 128 2.34 15.20 -8.45
CA THR A 128 1.36 14.46 -7.66
C THR A 128 0.38 13.71 -8.56
N LEU A 129 -0.38 12.80 -7.98
CA LEU A 129 -1.53 12.16 -8.63
C LEU A 129 -2.45 13.20 -9.25
N PHE A 130 -2.70 14.33 -8.58
CA PHE A 130 -3.54 15.40 -9.11
C PHE A 130 -3.02 15.97 -10.43
N ASN A 131 -1.71 16.15 -10.55
CA ASN A 131 -1.10 16.60 -11.80
C ASN A 131 -1.27 15.57 -12.92
N GLN A 132 -1.11 14.27 -12.61
CA GLN A 132 -1.33 13.20 -13.60
C GLN A 132 -2.80 13.12 -14.03
N LEU A 133 -3.74 13.34 -13.11
CA LEU A 133 -5.17 13.38 -13.42
C LEU A 133 -5.49 14.57 -14.33
N ASP A 134 -4.89 15.74 -14.09
CA ASP A 134 -5.03 16.90 -14.99
C ASP A 134 -4.47 16.63 -16.38
N ASP A 135 -3.29 16.01 -16.47
CA ASP A 135 -2.67 15.62 -17.76
C ASP A 135 -3.55 14.62 -18.55
N ARG A 136 -4.41 13.87 -17.84
CA ARG A 136 -5.37 12.93 -18.43
C ARG A 136 -6.79 13.48 -18.57
N GLU A 137 -6.98 14.76 -18.29
CA GLU A 137 -8.30 15.42 -18.27
C GLU A 137 -9.32 14.70 -17.35
N ILE A 138 -8.83 14.03 -16.31
CA ILE A 138 -9.64 13.35 -15.31
C ILE A 138 -10.01 14.37 -14.24
N SER A 139 -11.31 14.65 -14.13
CA SER A 139 -11.81 15.60 -13.13
C SER A 139 -11.54 15.10 -11.71
N TRP A 140 -10.95 15.95 -10.86
CA TRP A 140 -10.67 15.61 -9.48
C TRP A 140 -11.07 16.72 -8.51
N LYS A 141 -11.29 16.35 -7.25
CA LYS A 141 -11.57 17.29 -6.15
C LYS A 141 -11.15 16.73 -4.79
N VAL A 142 -10.68 17.59 -3.91
CA VAL A 142 -10.44 17.30 -2.48
C VAL A 142 -11.53 17.95 -1.66
N TYR A 143 -12.15 17.19 -0.76
CA TYR A 143 -13.17 17.64 0.18
C TYR A 143 -12.67 17.48 1.61
N ALA A 144 -12.35 18.57 2.29
CA ALA A 144 -11.86 18.56 3.68
C ALA A 144 -12.93 19.05 4.65
N GLN A 145 -13.30 18.26 5.65
CA GLN A 145 -14.29 18.66 6.66
C GLN A 145 -13.73 19.80 7.53
N ASP A 146 -14.59 20.76 7.89
CA ASP A 146 -14.29 21.95 8.69
C ASP A 146 -13.26 22.95 8.14
N MET A 147 -12.61 22.67 7.01
CA MET A 147 -11.63 23.58 6.40
C MET A 147 -12.22 24.98 6.20
N GLY A 148 -11.55 26.00 6.74
CA GLY A 148 -11.96 27.39 6.61
C GLY A 148 -13.04 27.85 7.60
N ASN A 149 -13.44 27.02 8.58
CA ASN A 149 -14.38 27.45 9.61
C ASN A 149 -13.81 28.60 10.46
N THR A 150 -12.48 28.65 10.63
CA THR A 150 -11.75 29.77 11.22
C THR A 150 -10.88 30.46 10.15
N PRO A 151 -11.34 31.56 9.51
CA PRO A 151 -10.66 32.17 8.36
C PRO A 151 -9.22 32.64 8.55
N SER A 152 -8.74 32.75 9.79
CA SER A 152 -7.36 33.17 10.10
C SER A 152 -6.40 32.02 10.39
N ARG A 153 -6.89 30.78 10.41
CA ARG A 153 -6.10 29.59 10.79
C ARG A 153 -5.51 28.90 9.56
N GLU A 154 -6.29 28.82 8.49
CA GLU A 154 -5.88 28.37 7.17
C GLU A 154 -6.67 29.12 6.09
N ASP A 155 -6.14 29.12 4.86
CA ASP A 155 -6.77 29.75 3.71
C ASP A 155 -7.51 28.71 2.86
N ALA A 156 -8.83 28.62 3.06
CA ALA A 156 -9.70 27.71 2.31
C ALA A 156 -9.79 28.02 0.80
N TYR A 157 -9.31 29.18 0.34
CA TYR A 157 -9.23 29.52 -1.07
C TYR A 157 -7.82 29.30 -1.66
N ARG A 158 -6.87 28.87 -0.83
CA ARG A 158 -5.50 28.50 -1.23
C ARG A 158 -5.17 27.12 -0.72
N CYS A 159 -5.91 26.11 -1.18
CA CYS A 159 -5.68 24.71 -0.86
C CYS A 159 -5.79 24.35 0.64
N GLY A 160 -6.23 25.26 1.53
CA GLY A 160 -6.22 25.03 2.97
C GLY A 160 -4.84 25.16 3.62
N ILE A 161 -3.93 25.95 3.01
CA ILE A 161 -2.60 26.20 3.58
C ILE A 161 -2.68 27.11 4.82
N PRO A 162 -1.82 26.91 5.84
CA PRO A 162 -1.79 27.77 7.02
C PRO A 162 -1.07 29.11 6.78
N GLY A 163 -0.31 29.23 5.69
CA GLY A 163 0.40 30.45 5.33
C GLY A 163 1.46 30.23 4.26
N SER A 164 2.41 31.16 4.13
CA SER A 164 3.51 31.03 3.18
C SER A 164 4.55 30.02 3.69
N PRO A 165 4.98 29.05 2.86
CA PRO A 165 6.02 28.09 3.25
C PRO A 165 7.46 28.64 3.08
N ALA A 166 7.61 29.75 2.34
CA ALA A 166 8.90 30.38 2.10
C ALA A 166 9.68 30.77 3.37
N GLY A 167 11.00 30.67 3.30
CA GLY A 167 11.90 31.11 4.37
C GLY A 167 11.77 30.23 5.62
N ALA A 168 11.36 30.84 6.74
CA ALA A 168 11.14 30.09 8.00
C ALA A 168 9.77 29.39 8.05
N GLY A 169 8.92 29.60 7.05
CA GLY A 169 7.53 29.13 7.04
C GLY A 169 6.70 29.68 8.18
N VAL A 170 5.54 29.05 8.40
CA VAL A 170 4.60 29.39 9.49
C VAL A 170 4.38 28.18 10.40
N PRO A 171 3.93 28.38 11.66
CA PRO A 171 3.46 27.25 12.48
C PRO A 171 2.31 26.54 11.77
N ASP A 172 2.37 25.21 11.70
CA ASP A 172 1.21 24.43 11.26
C ASP A 172 0.18 24.37 12.39
N PRO A 173 -1.11 24.65 12.14
CA PRO A 173 -2.15 24.49 13.13
C PRO A 173 -2.46 23.01 13.34
N GLY A 174 -1.53 22.28 13.96
CA GLY A 174 -1.59 20.83 14.20
C GLY A 174 -2.61 20.40 15.27
N GLY A 175 -3.68 21.17 15.50
CA GLY A 175 -4.66 20.86 16.54
C GLY A 175 -6.02 21.50 16.30
N ALA A 176 -7.06 20.72 16.59
CA ALA A 176 -8.45 21.12 16.47
C ALA A 176 -8.91 22.11 17.54
N THR A 177 -9.96 22.85 17.23
CA THR A 177 -10.70 23.71 18.14
C THR A 177 -12.18 23.35 18.12
N ALA A 178 -12.96 23.86 19.07
CA ALA A 178 -14.40 23.62 19.10
C ALA A 178 -15.18 24.12 17.87
N ARG A 179 -14.60 24.98 17.04
CA ARG A 179 -15.24 25.53 15.84
C ARG A 179 -14.65 25.02 14.54
N ASP A 180 -13.45 24.46 14.61
CA ASP A 180 -12.65 24.15 13.43
C ASP A 180 -11.72 22.99 13.79
N GLN A 181 -12.05 21.83 13.26
CA GLN A 181 -11.36 20.58 13.51
C GLN A 181 -10.57 20.12 12.27
N TYR A 182 -10.43 20.97 11.24
CA TYR A 182 -9.56 20.69 10.10
C TYR A 182 -8.09 20.75 10.51
N VAL A 183 -7.22 19.92 9.95
CA VAL A 183 -5.77 20.08 10.07
C VAL A 183 -5.11 19.91 8.70
N PRO A 184 -4.15 20.76 8.31
CA PRO A 184 -3.48 20.63 7.01
C PRO A 184 -2.78 19.29 6.80
N LYS A 185 -2.31 18.63 7.87
CA LYS A 185 -1.64 17.32 7.79
C LYS A 185 -2.51 16.20 7.19
N HIS A 186 -3.84 16.33 7.27
CA HIS A 186 -4.79 15.37 6.68
C HIS A 186 -5.31 15.82 5.32
N ASN A 187 -4.69 16.82 4.71
CA ASN A 187 -5.01 17.27 3.37
C ASN A 187 -3.79 17.01 2.49
N PRO A 188 -3.89 16.25 1.39
CA PRO A 188 -2.74 15.94 0.56
C PRO A 188 -2.26 17.14 -0.29
N ALA A 189 -3.13 18.13 -0.55
CA ALA A 189 -2.84 19.22 -1.50
C ALA A 189 -1.89 20.33 -0.99
N PRO A 190 -1.94 20.80 0.28
CA PRO A 190 -1.08 21.85 0.82
C PRO A 190 0.43 21.65 0.65
N TRP A 191 0.90 20.43 0.38
CA TRP A 191 2.30 20.07 0.59
C TRP A 191 3.14 20.03 -0.67
N PHE A 192 2.60 20.48 -1.81
CA PHE A 192 3.29 20.45 -3.09
C PHE A 192 3.13 21.77 -3.83
N HIS A 193 4.24 22.43 -4.17
CA HIS A 193 4.23 23.61 -5.05
C HIS A 193 3.58 23.33 -6.41
N ALA A 194 3.62 22.07 -6.89
CA ALA A 194 2.92 21.63 -8.09
C ALA A 194 1.38 21.77 -8.00
N VAL A 195 0.84 21.96 -6.79
CA VAL A 195 -0.59 22.17 -6.54
C VAL A 195 -0.84 23.57 -5.96
N ILE A 196 -0.14 23.96 -4.88
CA ILE A 196 -0.45 25.20 -4.14
C ILE A 196 -0.15 26.50 -4.91
N ASP A 197 0.71 26.44 -5.93
CA ASP A 197 1.02 27.59 -6.78
C ASP A 197 0.13 27.65 -8.04
N SER A 198 -0.75 26.65 -8.24
CA SER A 198 -1.73 26.60 -9.31
C SER A 198 -3.10 27.07 -8.80
N PRO A 199 -3.59 28.26 -9.20
CA PRO A 199 -4.92 28.72 -8.78
C PRO A 199 -6.05 27.82 -9.27
N VAL A 200 -5.86 27.13 -10.39
CA VAL A 200 -6.85 26.21 -10.95
C VAL A 200 -6.95 24.94 -10.10
N ASP A 201 -5.82 24.42 -9.61
CA ASP A 201 -5.81 23.21 -8.80
C ASP A 201 -6.21 23.49 -7.37
N CYS A 202 -5.80 24.63 -6.80
CA CYS A 202 -6.30 25.03 -5.49
C CYS A 202 -7.80 25.27 -5.44
N ALA A 203 -8.43 25.70 -6.54
CA ALA A 203 -9.88 25.82 -6.59
C ALA A 203 -10.60 24.46 -6.49
N LYS A 204 -9.90 23.34 -6.72
CA LYS A 204 -10.43 21.98 -6.58
C LYS A 204 -10.27 21.42 -5.15
N VAL A 205 -9.71 22.19 -4.22
CA VAL A 205 -9.58 21.81 -2.80
C VAL A 205 -10.56 22.64 -2.00
N VAL A 206 -11.63 22.00 -1.52
CA VAL A 206 -12.78 22.71 -0.96
C VAL A 206 -13.21 22.13 0.38
N PRO A 207 -13.93 22.92 1.20
CA PRO A 207 -14.57 22.37 2.39
C PRO A 207 -15.61 21.32 1.98
N LEU A 208 -15.76 20.25 2.76
CA LEU A 208 -16.72 19.17 2.49
C LEU A 208 -18.16 19.70 2.31
N GLY A 209 -18.51 20.70 3.12
CA GLY A 209 -19.79 21.42 3.08
C GLY A 209 -19.91 22.49 1.99
N GLY A 210 -18.88 22.70 1.17
CA GLY A 210 -18.79 23.77 0.19
C GLY A 210 -18.58 25.16 0.81
N LEU A 211 -18.55 26.19 -0.05
CA LEU A 211 -18.43 27.60 0.37
C LEU A 211 -19.51 28.45 -0.30
N PRO A 212 -20.16 29.37 0.43
CA PRO A 212 -20.98 30.39 -0.20
C PRO A 212 -20.12 31.38 -1.00
N ALA A 213 -20.69 32.03 -2.01
CA ALA A 213 -20.00 33.08 -2.73
C ALA A 213 -19.68 34.26 -1.80
N THR A 214 -18.46 34.78 -1.87
CA THR A 214 -18.00 35.96 -1.12
C THR A 214 -17.32 36.96 -2.06
N VAL A 215 -16.97 38.14 -1.57
CA VAL A 215 -16.32 39.16 -2.41
C VAL A 215 -14.96 38.64 -2.88
N GLY A 216 -14.81 38.47 -4.20
CA GLY A 216 -13.59 37.96 -4.81
C GLY A 216 -13.53 36.44 -5.00
N HIS A 217 -14.50 35.69 -4.47
CA HIS A 217 -14.51 34.22 -4.55
C HIS A 217 -15.91 33.69 -4.94
N PRO A 218 -16.02 32.85 -6.00
CA PRO A 218 -17.28 32.21 -6.35
C PRO A 218 -17.75 31.23 -5.25
N ALA A 219 -19.00 30.79 -5.33
CA ALA A 219 -19.47 29.71 -4.46
C ALA A 219 -18.82 28.39 -4.87
N GLU A 220 -18.38 27.61 -3.90
CA GLU A 220 -17.85 26.26 -4.12
C GLU A 220 -18.89 25.21 -3.75
N ASN A 221 -19.06 24.23 -4.62
CA ASN A 221 -20.00 23.13 -4.37
C ASN A 221 -19.51 22.24 -3.22
N SER A 222 -20.46 21.80 -2.40
CA SER A 222 -20.27 20.73 -1.43
C SER A 222 -20.22 19.36 -2.11
N LEU A 223 -19.71 18.35 -1.41
CA LEU A 223 -19.78 16.95 -1.87
C LEU A 223 -21.21 16.56 -2.24
N ALA A 224 -22.18 16.85 -1.37
CA ALA A 224 -23.59 16.53 -1.61
C ALA A 224 -24.15 17.17 -2.89
N ARG A 225 -23.67 18.37 -3.24
CA ARG A 225 -24.10 19.08 -4.44
C ARG A 225 -23.44 18.51 -5.70
N ASP A 226 -22.17 18.15 -5.64
CA ASP A 226 -21.45 17.54 -6.75
C ASP A 226 -22.00 16.13 -7.07
N LEU A 227 -22.37 15.35 -6.04
CA LEU A 227 -22.99 14.02 -6.19
C LEU A 227 -24.39 14.02 -6.84
N ALA A 228 -25.02 15.18 -7.02
CA ALA A 228 -26.40 15.27 -7.51
C ALA A 228 -26.58 14.78 -8.97
N ARG A 229 -25.51 14.85 -9.78
CA ARG A 229 -25.50 14.43 -11.18
C ARG A 229 -24.13 13.86 -11.51
N GLU A 230 -24.09 12.84 -12.34
CA GLU A 230 -22.84 12.24 -12.80
C GLU A 230 -21.88 13.28 -13.42
N ALA A 231 -22.40 14.18 -14.26
CA ALA A 231 -21.61 15.24 -14.88
C ALA A 231 -21.05 16.31 -13.92
N SER A 232 -21.55 16.39 -12.68
CA SER A 232 -21.00 17.28 -11.64
C SER A 232 -20.13 16.53 -10.63
N THR A 233 -20.16 15.21 -10.63
CA THR A 233 -19.33 14.38 -9.77
C THR A 233 -17.91 14.29 -10.36
N PRO A 234 -16.85 14.63 -9.61
CA PRO A 234 -15.49 14.38 -10.04
C PRO A 234 -15.24 12.89 -10.26
N GLN A 235 -14.41 12.55 -11.25
CA GLN A 235 -13.96 11.17 -11.47
C GLN A 235 -13.04 10.66 -10.35
N PHE A 236 -12.28 11.56 -9.72
CA PHE A 236 -11.53 11.25 -8.50
C PHE A 236 -11.91 12.23 -7.38
N SER A 237 -12.33 11.70 -6.23
CA SER A 237 -12.68 12.49 -5.05
C SER A 237 -11.86 12.02 -3.86
N TRP A 238 -11.05 12.91 -3.30
CA TRP A 238 -10.44 12.70 -2.00
C TRP A 238 -11.32 13.31 -0.91
N ILE A 239 -11.56 12.59 0.18
CA ILE A 239 -12.36 13.06 1.30
C ILE A 239 -11.54 12.91 2.59
N SER A 240 -11.26 14.03 3.23
CA SER A 240 -10.60 14.08 4.54
C SER A 240 -11.64 14.49 5.60
N PRO A 241 -12.03 13.57 6.51
CA PRO A 241 -12.77 13.95 7.70
C PRO A 241 -11.93 14.89 8.58
N ASN A 242 -12.58 15.53 9.54
CA ASN A 242 -11.90 16.34 10.55
C ASN A 242 -11.37 15.47 11.69
N THR A 243 -10.57 16.02 12.62
CA THR A 243 -9.94 15.24 13.71
C THR A 243 -10.90 14.56 14.69
N CYS A 244 -12.19 14.89 14.61
CA CYS A 244 -13.23 14.19 15.35
C CYS A 244 -13.77 12.99 14.58
N SER A 245 -13.90 13.12 13.27
CA SER A 245 -14.55 12.17 12.37
C SER A 245 -13.58 11.19 11.71
N ASP A 246 -12.27 11.40 11.83
CA ASP A 246 -11.24 10.55 11.23
C ASP A 246 -10.88 9.31 12.06
N ALA A 247 -11.42 9.21 13.27
CA ALA A 247 -11.18 8.16 14.25
C ALA A 247 -9.94 8.31 15.16
N HIS A 248 -9.11 9.35 15.05
CA HIS A 248 -7.93 9.48 15.91
C HIS A 248 -8.30 9.82 17.35
N ASP A 249 -8.89 11.01 17.55
CA ASP A 249 -9.10 11.57 18.89
C ASP A 249 -10.28 10.91 19.60
N ALA A 250 -10.04 10.29 20.76
CA ALA A 250 -11.11 9.68 21.58
C ALA A 250 -12.18 10.70 22.01
N THR A 251 -11.85 11.98 22.04
CA THR A 251 -12.73 13.08 22.45
C THR A 251 -12.55 14.25 21.50
N CYS A 252 -13.65 14.61 20.85
CA CYS A 252 -13.69 15.72 19.92
C CYS A 252 -13.58 17.06 20.65
N GLN A 253 -12.97 18.04 20.00
CA GLN A 253 -12.99 19.42 20.49
C GLN A 253 -14.32 20.10 20.17
N GLY A 254 -14.95 19.72 19.05
CA GLY A 254 -16.19 20.28 18.52
C GLY A 254 -17.31 19.25 18.38
N ASP A 255 -18.14 19.47 17.35
CA ASP A 255 -19.25 18.58 17.00
C ASP A 255 -18.74 17.23 16.47
N ASN A 256 -19.39 16.15 16.91
CA ASN A 256 -19.12 14.78 16.48
C ASN A 256 -20.22 14.20 15.59
N LEU A 257 -21.14 15.05 15.11
CA LEU A 257 -22.24 14.68 14.23
C LEU A 257 -23.32 13.81 14.88
N SER A 258 -23.30 13.65 16.21
CA SER A 258 -24.33 12.86 16.93
C SER A 258 -25.67 13.59 17.08
N GLY A 259 -25.69 14.91 16.87
CA GLY A 259 -26.86 15.77 17.08
C GLY A 259 -27.10 16.18 18.54
N ASP A 260 -26.32 15.65 19.50
CA ASP A 260 -26.27 16.15 20.87
C ASP A 260 -25.03 17.05 21.05
N PRO A 261 -25.20 18.37 21.25
CA PRO A 261 -24.08 19.30 21.38
C PRO A 261 -23.21 19.07 22.64
N ASN A 262 -23.63 18.20 23.57
CA ASN A 262 -22.83 17.82 24.74
C ASN A 262 -22.06 16.51 24.55
N ASN A 263 -22.31 15.80 23.45
CA ASN A 263 -21.63 14.56 23.14
C ASN A 263 -20.38 14.88 22.30
N HIS A 264 -19.22 14.78 22.94
CA HIS A 264 -17.92 14.97 22.31
C HIS A 264 -17.17 13.64 22.15
N GLN A 265 -17.88 12.51 22.11
CA GLN A 265 -17.27 11.21 21.88
C GLN A 265 -16.67 11.17 20.46
N GLY A 266 -15.36 10.94 20.37
CA GLY A 266 -14.65 10.79 19.10
C GLY A 266 -14.24 9.35 18.81
N GLY A 267 -13.15 9.20 18.08
CA GLY A 267 -12.58 7.94 17.64
C GLY A 267 -13.51 7.20 16.67
N LEU A 268 -13.41 5.87 16.64
CA LEU A 268 -14.20 5.05 15.70
C LEU A 268 -15.73 5.23 15.82
N TYR A 269 -16.23 5.70 16.96
CA TYR A 269 -17.64 6.09 17.10
C TYR A 269 -18.03 7.28 16.21
N ALA A 270 -17.24 8.37 16.24
CA ALA A 270 -17.53 9.56 15.44
C ALA A 270 -17.22 9.32 13.96
N ALA A 271 -16.22 8.50 13.65
CA ALA A 271 -15.97 8.04 12.28
C ALA A 271 -17.16 7.27 11.70
N ASP A 272 -17.79 6.39 12.48
CA ASP A 272 -19.03 5.72 12.06
C ASP A 272 -20.16 6.72 11.79
N LEU A 273 -20.37 7.72 12.67
CA LEU A 273 -21.38 8.76 12.43
C LEU A 273 -21.14 9.54 11.15
N PHE A 274 -19.88 9.86 10.85
CA PHE A 274 -19.48 10.50 9.61
C PHE A 274 -19.73 9.60 8.39
N LEU A 275 -19.27 8.34 8.44
CA LEU A 275 -19.43 7.37 7.36
C LEU A 275 -20.91 7.05 7.10
N GLU A 276 -21.75 6.94 8.14
CA GLU A 276 -23.20 6.74 8.03
C GLU A 276 -23.90 7.91 7.32
N GLN A 277 -23.29 9.10 7.32
CA GLN A 277 -23.79 10.24 6.54
C GLN A 277 -23.24 10.23 5.11
N VAL A 278 -21.93 10.06 4.95
CA VAL A 278 -21.24 10.25 3.66
C VAL A 278 -21.43 9.06 2.71
N ILE A 279 -21.27 7.83 3.20
CA ILE A 279 -21.32 6.62 2.36
C ILE A 279 -22.70 6.48 1.69
N PRO A 280 -23.84 6.62 2.39
CA PRO A 280 -25.14 6.54 1.73
C PRO A 280 -25.40 7.68 0.73
N GLN A 281 -24.79 8.85 0.90
CA GLN A 281 -24.88 9.91 -0.10
C GLN A 281 -24.14 9.51 -1.38
N ILE A 282 -22.91 9.02 -1.27
CA ILE A 282 -22.14 8.54 -2.42
C ILE A 282 -22.84 7.36 -3.09
N MET A 283 -23.25 6.35 -2.33
CA MET A 283 -23.91 5.16 -2.87
C MET A 283 -25.21 5.48 -3.61
N ARG A 284 -25.94 6.54 -3.24
CA ARG A 284 -27.16 6.96 -3.96
C ARG A 284 -26.89 7.81 -5.21
N SER A 285 -25.66 8.28 -5.41
CA SER A 285 -25.32 9.15 -6.54
C SER A 285 -25.42 8.41 -7.89
N PRO A 286 -25.78 9.10 -8.99
CA PRO A 286 -25.79 8.50 -10.32
C PRO A 286 -24.42 7.92 -10.72
N ALA A 287 -23.34 8.63 -10.40
CA ALA A 287 -21.97 8.21 -10.67
C ALA A 287 -21.62 6.86 -10.02
N PHE A 288 -21.93 6.70 -8.72
CA PHE A 288 -21.69 5.42 -8.05
C PHE A 288 -22.54 4.28 -8.66
N GLN A 289 -23.79 4.61 -9.01
CA GLN A 289 -24.71 3.68 -9.65
C GLN A 289 -24.37 3.36 -11.12
N HIS A 290 -23.42 4.05 -11.74
CA HIS A 290 -22.94 3.72 -13.07
C HIS A 290 -21.72 2.79 -13.01
N ASP A 291 -20.66 3.20 -12.32
CA ASP A 291 -19.39 2.48 -12.30
C ASP A 291 -18.45 2.93 -11.16
N GLY A 292 -19.00 3.37 -10.03
CA GLY A 292 -18.21 3.93 -8.95
C GLY A 292 -17.50 2.92 -8.02
N MET A 293 -16.50 3.43 -7.31
CA MET A 293 -15.78 2.75 -6.24
C MET A 293 -15.60 3.68 -5.04
N ILE A 294 -15.95 3.19 -3.84
CA ILE A 294 -15.62 3.84 -2.58
C ILE A 294 -14.46 3.08 -1.94
N GLN A 295 -13.48 3.81 -1.42
CA GLN A 295 -12.33 3.29 -0.68
C GLN A 295 -12.28 3.97 0.68
N ILE A 296 -12.18 3.18 1.75
CA ILE A 296 -11.99 3.66 3.11
C ILE A 296 -10.70 3.03 3.61
N ILE A 297 -9.72 3.89 3.87
CA ILE A 297 -8.34 3.54 4.21
C ILE A 297 -7.96 4.36 5.45
N PHE A 298 -6.97 3.93 6.24
CA PHE A 298 -6.35 4.75 7.27
C PHE A 298 -4.96 5.23 6.81
N ASP A 299 -4.40 6.25 7.43
CA ASP A 299 -3.03 6.66 7.16
C ASP A 299 -2.00 5.70 7.79
N GLU A 300 -2.12 5.38 9.07
CA GLU A 300 -1.21 4.50 9.79
C GLU A 300 -1.89 3.71 10.91
N ALA A 301 -1.19 2.69 11.39
CA ALA A 301 -1.54 1.97 12.59
C ALA A 301 -0.92 2.63 13.82
N PHE A 302 -1.62 2.55 14.95
CA PHE A 302 -1.14 3.06 16.23
C PHE A 302 -1.23 2.01 17.35
N PRO A 303 -0.17 1.21 17.56
CA PRO A 303 -0.05 0.37 18.74
C PRO A 303 0.78 1.06 19.84
N PRO A 304 0.39 0.96 21.13
CA PRO A 304 -0.83 0.34 21.65
C PRO A 304 -2.04 1.30 21.61
N TYR A 305 -3.24 0.74 21.70
CA TYR A 305 -4.50 1.48 21.80
C TYR A 305 -5.21 1.22 23.15
N LYS A 306 -6.10 2.12 23.56
CA LYS A 306 -6.93 2.01 24.77
C LYS A 306 -8.41 2.20 24.45
N MET A 307 -9.25 1.43 25.14
CA MET A 307 -10.70 1.58 25.10
C MET A 307 -11.15 2.82 25.90
N TYR A 308 -11.92 3.70 25.26
CA TYR A 308 -12.56 4.86 25.87
C TYR A 308 -14.07 4.79 25.62
N GLY A 309 -14.82 4.27 26.59
CA GLY A 309 -16.26 4.07 26.44
C GLY A 309 -16.57 3.04 25.34
N ASN A 310 -17.25 3.48 24.28
CA ASN A 310 -17.54 2.67 23.09
C ASN A 310 -16.54 2.89 21.94
N SER A 311 -15.45 3.62 22.18
CA SER A 311 -14.45 3.97 21.18
C SER A 311 -13.06 3.44 21.55
N ILE A 312 -12.17 3.46 20.58
CA ILE A 312 -10.76 3.14 20.74
C ILE A 312 -9.97 4.37 20.30
N ALA A 313 -8.97 4.72 21.10
CA ALA A 313 -8.00 5.73 20.73
C ALA A 313 -6.60 5.31 21.15
N ASP A 314 -5.67 6.03 20.60
CA ASP A 314 -4.24 5.90 20.74
C ASP A 314 -3.83 5.98 22.21
N PHE A 315 -2.95 5.06 22.63
CA PHE A 315 -2.43 5.08 23.99
C PHE A 315 -1.20 5.98 24.09
N THR A 316 -1.40 7.23 24.48
CA THR A 316 -0.32 8.23 24.62
C THR A 316 0.52 8.09 25.91
N GLY A 317 0.47 6.94 26.58
CA GLY A 317 1.20 6.67 27.82
C GLY A 317 0.56 7.20 29.12
N ASN A 318 0.69 6.41 30.20
CA ASN A 318 0.38 6.80 31.58
C ASN A 318 1.68 6.74 32.42
N THR A 319 1.81 7.59 33.45
CA THR A 319 2.85 7.49 34.50
C THR A 319 2.81 6.18 35.31
N THR A 320 1.74 5.40 35.15
CA THR A 320 1.54 4.09 35.79
C THR A 320 2.02 2.98 34.87
N THR A 321 3.27 2.59 35.02
CA THR A 321 3.98 1.57 34.23
C THR A 321 3.28 0.21 34.15
N SER A 322 2.43 -0.15 35.11
CA SER A 322 1.66 -1.41 35.12
C SER A 322 0.46 -1.45 34.17
N LEU A 323 0.08 -0.32 33.59
CA LEU A 323 -0.90 -0.22 32.50
C LEU A 323 -0.21 -0.04 31.13
N ASN A 324 1.10 0.20 31.15
CA ASN A 324 1.99 0.20 29.97
C ASN A 324 2.59 -1.20 29.74
N THR A 325 2.13 -2.24 30.45
CA THR A 325 2.40 -3.62 30.02
C THR A 325 1.84 -3.75 28.61
N PRO A 326 2.67 -4.07 27.62
CA PRO A 326 2.23 -4.08 26.25
C PRO A 326 1.06 -5.04 26.11
N THR A 327 -0.08 -4.54 25.70
CA THR A 327 -0.86 -5.33 24.74
C THR A 327 -0.07 -5.24 23.44
N ASP A 328 1.05 -5.96 23.39
CA ASP A 328 1.82 -6.29 22.19
C ASP A 328 0.84 -7.02 21.26
N THR A 329 0.06 -6.26 20.52
CA THR A 329 -0.57 -6.75 19.31
C THR A 329 0.52 -6.70 18.26
N ALA A 330 1.45 -7.67 18.35
CA ALA A 330 2.62 -7.80 17.50
C ALA A 330 2.31 -7.77 15.99
N GLN A 331 1.03 -7.88 15.62
CA GLN A 331 0.50 -7.74 14.26
C GLN A 331 0.43 -6.28 13.80
N SER A 332 0.08 -5.32 14.66
CA SER A 332 -0.10 -3.91 14.27
C SER A 332 1.21 -3.18 13.96
N ILE A 333 2.37 -3.72 14.39
CA ILE A 333 3.71 -3.15 14.14
C ILE A 333 4.43 -3.79 12.93
N VAL A 334 3.80 -4.76 12.26
CA VAL A 334 4.43 -5.47 11.13
C VAL A 334 4.47 -4.53 9.92
N ALA A 335 5.66 -4.25 9.41
CA ALA A 335 5.89 -3.65 8.10
C ALA A 335 5.83 -4.73 7.01
N CYS A 336 5.60 -4.35 5.75
CA CYS A 336 5.51 -5.31 4.65
C CYS A 336 5.79 -4.67 3.29
N CYS A 337 5.77 -5.50 2.25
CA CYS A 337 5.20 -5.11 0.96
C CYS A 337 6.10 -4.13 0.21
N ASN A 338 7.41 -4.31 0.36
CA ASN A 338 8.42 -3.41 -0.20
C ASN A 338 8.29 -1.97 0.35
N GLU A 339 7.98 -1.82 1.63
CA GLU A 339 8.24 -0.57 2.38
C GLU A 339 9.74 -0.31 2.40
N LEU A 340 10.16 0.70 1.62
CA LEU A 340 11.56 1.04 1.41
C LEU A 340 11.98 2.22 2.28
N PRO A 341 13.19 2.19 2.86
CA PRO A 341 13.84 3.39 3.36
C PRO A 341 13.92 4.47 2.28
N GLY A 342 13.66 5.71 2.65
CA GLY A 342 13.83 6.87 1.78
C GLY A 342 15.26 7.42 1.82
N PRO A 343 15.63 8.34 0.92
CA PRO A 343 16.91 9.04 0.99
C PRO A 343 17.06 9.91 2.25
N ASN A 344 15.96 10.22 2.93
CA ASN A 344 15.92 11.17 4.05
C ASN A 344 15.64 10.51 5.41
N THR A 345 15.09 9.30 5.42
CA THR A 345 14.85 8.52 6.63
C THR A 345 15.12 7.05 6.34
N THR A 346 15.94 6.44 7.19
CA THR A 346 16.23 5.00 7.10
C THR A 346 15.12 4.14 7.69
N GLN A 347 14.22 4.75 8.48
CA GLN A 347 13.15 4.04 9.21
C GLN A 347 11.89 4.91 9.29
N PRO A 348 11.06 4.95 8.23
CA PRO A 348 9.80 5.70 8.19
C PRO A 348 8.86 5.45 9.39
N GLY A 349 8.92 4.27 10.01
CA GLY A 349 8.08 3.89 11.15
C GLY A 349 8.63 4.27 12.54
N PHE A 350 9.93 4.55 12.69
CA PHE A 350 10.69 4.48 13.97
C PHE A 350 10.14 5.29 15.14
N HIS A 351 9.40 6.36 14.87
CA HIS A 351 8.95 7.29 15.91
C HIS A 351 7.70 6.80 16.68
N ALA A 352 7.16 5.62 16.37
CA ALA A 352 6.06 4.97 17.07
C ALA A 352 6.42 4.46 18.49
N PHE A 353 6.72 5.36 19.42
CA PHE A 353 7.05 5.08 20.83
C PHE A 353 8.41 4.42 21.13
N GLY A 354 9.39 4.56 20.23
CA GLY A 354 10.71 3.95 20.43
C GLY A 354 10.65 2.41 20.39
N GLN A 355 9.62 1.87 19.74
CA GLN A 355 9.59 0.50 19.26
C GLN A 355 10.27 0.44 17.90
N ASP A 356 10.92 -0.68 17.62
CA ASP A 356 11.53 -0.98 16.31
C ASP A 356 10.41 -1.30 15.32
N THR A 357 9.63 -0.30 14.93
CA THR A 357 8.72 -0.40 13.79
C THR A 357 9.59 -0.33 12.55
N THR A 358 9.89 -1.52 12.02
CA THR A 358 10.36 -1.83 10.65
C THR A 358 9.71 -0.90 9.61
N PRO A 359 10.23 -0.71 8.37
CA PRO A 359 10.18 0.56 7.60
C PRO A 359 8.82 1.18 7.20
N GLY A 360 7.68 0.83 7.80
CA GLY A 360 6.38 1.45 7.54
C GLY A 360 5.50 1.68 8.76
N GLY A 361 4.23 1.95 8.47
CA GLY A 361 3.21 2.45 9.40
C GLY A 361 2.33 1.38 10.04
N GLY A 362 2.62 0.10 9.84
CA GLY A 362 1.87 -1.01 10.43
C GLY A 362 0.54 -1.33 9.74
N ILE A 363 -0.15 -2.36 10.22
CA ILE A 363 -1.36 -2.91 9.57
C ILE A 363 -2.59 -2.11 9.97
N ILE A 364 -3.26 -1.53 8.97
CA ILE A 364 -4.45 -0.70 9.13
C ILE A 364 -5.74 -1.37 8.61
N GLY A 365 -5.60 -2.19 7.56
CA GLY A 365 -6.73 -2.66 6.78
C GLY A 365 -7.41 -1.59 5.93
N ALA A 366 -8.33 -2.02 5.08
CA ALA A 366 -9.15 -1.13 4.27
C ALA A 366 -10.47 -1.79 3.87
N VAL A 367 -11.48 -0.98 3.55
CA VAL A 367 -12.77 -1.44 3.02
C VAL A 367 -13.07 -0.78 1.69
N PHE A 368 -13.24 -1.60 0.64
CA PHE A 368 -13.55 -1.12 -0.71
C PHE A 368 -14.94 -1.59 -1.15
N ILE A 369 -15.73 -0.71 -1.75
CA ILE A 369 -17.09 -0.99 -2.20
C ILE A 369 -17.23 -0.60 -3.67
N SER A 370 -17.58 -1.55 -4.52
CA SER A 370 -17.87 -1.29 -5.93
C SER A 370 -18.69 -2.44 -6.53
N ARG A 371 -19.37 -2.20 -7.66
CA ARG A 371 -19.99 -3.28 -8.45
C ARG A 371 -18.96 -4.22 -9.06
N PHE A 372 -17.69 -3.82 -9.17
CA PHE A 372 -16.60 -4.67 -9.66
C PHE A 372 -15.97 -5.52 -8.55
N ILE A 373 -16.54 -5.46 -7.34
CA ILE A 373 -16.14 -6.20 -6.15
C ILE A 373 -17.31 -7.09 -5.70
N ARG A 374 -17.02 -8.33 -5.29
CA ARG A 374 -18.00 -9.25 -4.70
C ARG A 374 -18.24 -8.83 -3.24
N PRO A 375 -19.48 -8.49 -2.85
CA PRO A 375 -19.79 -8.13 -1.48
C PRO A 375 -19.45 -9.25 -0.48
N GLY A 376 -18.90 -8.89 0.68
CA GLY A 376 -18.45 -9.81 1.72
C GLY A 376 -17.16 -10.58 1.39
N SER A 377 -16.45 -10.21 0.33
CA SER A 377 -15.17 -10.85 0.02
C SER A 377 -14.05 -10.32 0.92
N ILE A 378 -12.96 -11.08 1.01
CA ILE A 378 -11.76 -10.72 1.75
C ILE A 378 -10.54 -10.93 0.87
N THR A 379 -9.50 -10.13 1.09
CA THR A 379 -8.17 -10.36 0.51
C THR A 379 -7.11 -10.23 1.59
N ASP A 380 -6.19 -11.17 1.54
CA ASP A 380 -4.98 -11.20 2.35
C ASP A 380 -3.76 -10.82 1.49
N GLN A 381 -3.98 -10.36 0.26
CA GLN A 381 -2.91 -9.82 -0.55
C GLN A 381 -2.35 -8.57 0.14
N PRO A 382 -1.04 -8.53 0.40
CA PRO A 382 -0.46 -7.39 1.05
C PRO A 382 -0.37 -6.17 0.12
N TYR A 383 -0.77 -4.99 0.61
CA TYR A 383 -0.75 -3.69 -0.08
C TYR A 383 -0.37 -2.55 0.88
N ASN A 384 0.29 -1.51 0.39
CA ASN A 384 0.54 -0.27 1.14
C ASN A 384 0.09 0.97 0.34
N HIS A 385 0.39 2.18 0.84
CA HIS A 385 0.02 3.42 0.15
C HIS A 385 0.66 3.60 -1.22
N TYR A 386 1.88 3.09 -1.43
CA TYR A 386 2.50 3.10 -2.74
C TYR A 386 1.76 2.16 -3.71
N SER A 387 1.34 0.97 -3.23
CA SER A 387 0.47 0.06 -4.01
C SER A 387 -0.83 0.75 -4.41
N TRP A 388 -1.42 1.55 -3.52
CA TRP A 388 -2.62 2.31 -3.81
C TRP A 388 -2.38 3.38 -4.88
N LEU A 389 -1.31 4.17 -4.76
CA LEU A 389 -0.97 5.20 -5.75
C LEU A 389 -0.79 4.57 -7.13
N ARG A 390 0.03 3.51 -7.19
CA ARG A 390 0.22 2.72 -8.41
C ARG A 390 -1.10 2.26 -9.02
N SER A 391 -2.01 1.79 -8.17
CA SER A 391 -3.33 1.31 -8.61
C SER A 391 -4.21 2.42 -9.16
N MET A 392 -4.14 3.64 -8.62
CA MET A 392 -4.91 4.77 -9.13
C MET A 392 -4.32 5.28 -10.44
N GLU A 393 -3.00 5.33 -10.56
CA GLU A 393 -2.28 5.65 -11.79
C GLU A 393 -2.67 4.67 -12.91
N ASP A 394 -2.59 3.37 -12.64
CA ASP A 394 -3.03 2.30 -13.56
C ASP A 394 -4.52 2.43 -13.93
N LEU A 395 -5.40 2.71 -12.95
CA LEU A 395 -6.85 2.78 -13.15
C LEU A 395 -7.25 3.94 -14.06
N PHE A 396 -6.66 5.12 -13.84
CA PHE A 396 -6.85 6.30 -14.68
C PHE A 396 -5.96 6.29 -15.94
N GLY A 397 -5.23 5.18 -16.12
CA GLY A 397 -4.52 4.81 -17.33
C GLY A 397 -3.26 5.64 -17.56
N VAL A 398 -2.67 6.23 -16.53
CA VAL A 398 -1.39 6.94 -16.58
C VAL A 398 -0.30 5.95 -16.98
N ASP A 399 0.22 6.06 -18.19
CA ASP A 399 1.04 5.02 -18.84
C ASP A 399 2.44 5.50 -19.29
N GLN A 400 2.80 6.75 -18.95
CA GLN A 400 4.04 7.40 -19.38
C GLN A 400 4.58 8.33 -18.30
N GLY A 401 5.91 8.38 -18.19
CA GLY A 401 6.60 9.20 -17.19
C GLY A 401 6.80 8.43 -15.88
N GLY A 402 6.86 9.13 -14.76
CA GLY A 402 7.12 8.51 -13.46
C GLY A 402 8.56 7.98 -13.30
N ALA A 403 8.82 7.37 -12.14
CA ALA A 403 10.12 6.83 -11.77
C ALA A 403 10.50 5.59 -12.61
N ASP A 404 9.52 4.82 -13.07
CA ASP A 404 9.69 3.59 -13.84
C ASP A 404 9.48 3.76 -15.36
N GLY A 405 9.19 4.98 -15.81
CA GLY A 405 8.87 5.29 -17.20
C GLY A 405 7.47 4.86 -17.66
N GLN A 406 6.68 4.22 -16.79
CA GLN A 406 5.34 3.69 -17.08
C GLN A 406 4.22 4.53 -16.45
N GLY A 407 4.55 5.69 -15.91
CA GLY A 407 3.58 6.61 -15.33
C GLY A 407 3.53 6.60 -13.82
N HIS A 408 4.34 5.82 -13.10
CA HIS A 408 4.21 5.69 -11.64
C HIS A 408 5.14 6.63 -10.87
N LEU A 409 4.59 7.45 -9.97
CA LEU A 409 5.35 8.43 -9.18
C LEU A 409 6.13 7.77 -8.03
N GLY A 410 7.37 8.23 -7.83
CA GLY A 410 8.15 7.85 -6.66
C GLY A 410 8.23 6.33 -6.47
N TYR A 411 8.02 5.87 -5.23
CA TYR A 411 7.99 4.45 -4.89
C TYR A 411 6.78 3.67 -5.42
N ALA A 412 5.75 4.32 -6.00
CA ALA A 412 4.73 3.58 -6.77
C ALA A 412 5.34 2.87 -7.99
N GLY A 413 6.43 3.41 -8.54
CA GLY A 413 7.22 2.80 -9.60
C GLY A 413 8.22 1.73 -9.15
N ALA A 414 8.29 1.42 -7.86
CA ALA A 414 9.24 0.43 -7.35
C ALA A 414 9.02 -0.95 -7.97
N GLN A 415 10.11 -1.63 -8.32
CA GLN A 415 10.05 -2.97 -8.87
C GLN A 415 9.47 -3.95 -7.83
N GLY A 416 8.50 -4.76 -8.24
CA GLY A 416 7.88 -5.77 -7.37
C GLY A 416 6.71 -5.24 -6.53
N LEU A 417 6.49 -3.92 -6.49
CA LEU A 417 5.30 -3.34 -5.89
C LEU A 417 4.05 -3.72 -6.71
N ARG A 418 3.06 -4.29 -6.04
CA ARG A 418 1.87 -4.84 -6.69
C ARG A 418 0.72 -3.83 -6.66
N PRO A 419 0.07 -3.53 -7.81
CA PRO A 419 -1.19 -2.79 -7.83
C PRO A 419 -2.38 -3.72 -7.54
N PHE A 420 -3.54 -3.13 -7.25
CA PHE A 420 -4.80 -3.84 -7.07
C PHE A 420 -5.13 -4.67 -8.31
N GLY A 421 -5.39 -5.95 -8.09
CA GLY A 421 -5.64 -6.92 -9.15
C GLY A 421 -6.96 -7.66 -9.01
N ALA A 422 -7.02 -8.87 -9.57
CA ALA A 422 -8.22 -9.70 -9.57
C ALA A 422 -8.67 -10.16 -8.16
N ASP A 423 -7.81 -10.05 -7.15
CA ASP A 423 -8.17 -10.27 -5.75
C ASP A 423 -9.05 -9.12 -5.20
N VAL A 424 -8.82 -7.89 -5.66
CA VAL A 424 -9.66 -6.73 -5.37
C VAL A 424 -10.86 -6.71 -6.33
N TYR A 425 -10.62 -6.67 -7.63
CA TYR A 425 -11.65 -6.58 -8.69
C TYR A 425 -12.21 -7.95 -9.05
N ASN A 426 -12.71 -8.68 -8.05
CA ASN A 426 -13.13 -10.08 -8.16
C ASN A 426 -14.56 -10.26 -8.74
N ASN A 427 -15.25 -9.19 -9.15
CA ASN A 427 -16.53 -9.23 -9.88
C ASN A 427 -16.42 -8.53 -11.26
N PRO A 428 -15.66 -9.10 -12.22
CA PRO A 428 -15.32 -8.42 -13.48
C PRO A 428 -16.53 -8.10 -14.38
N ASP A 429 -17.66 -8.81 -14.20
CA ASP A 429 -18.89 -8.54 -14.96
C ASP A 429 -19.55 -7.21 -14.58
N GLY A 430 -19.14 -6.58 -13.47
CA GLY A 430 -19.68 -5.30 -13.00
C GLY A 430 -21.16 -5.33 -12.61
N ARG A 431 -21.75 -6.52 -12.46
CA ARG A 431 -23.15 -6.65 -12.06
C ARG A 431 -23.29 -6.31 -10.58
N ALA A 432 -24.18 -5.39 -10.25
CA ALA A 432 -24.52 -5.10 -8.85
C ALA A 432 -25.07 -6.37 -8.18
N LEU A 433 -24.42 -6.78 -7.09
CA LEU A 433 -24.80 -7.93 -6.27
C LEU A 433 -25.47 -7.44 -4.98
N PRO A 434 -26.40 -8.21 -4.40
CA PRO A 434 -26.91 -7.90 -3.07
C PRO A 434 -25.78 -7.97 -2.03
N PRO A 435 -25.89 -7.21 -0.92
CA PRO A 435 -24.94 -7.32 0.18
C PRO A 435 -24.85 -8.75 0.68
N ALA A 436 -23.65 -9.16 1.08
CA ALA A 436 -23.46 -10.43 1.77
C ALA A 436 -24.22 -10.42 3.11
N PRO A 437 -24.69 -11.58 3.61
CA PRO A 437 -25.25 -11.65 4.94
C PRO A 437 -24.25 -11.09 5.97
N SER A 438 -24.68 -10.07 6.72
CA SER A 438 -23.89 -9.52 7.82
C SER A 438 -23.77 -10.59 8.92
N GLY A 439 -22.60 -11.22 9.02
CA GLY A 439 -22.24 -12.11 10.12
C GLY A 439 -21.43 -11.37 11.18
N VAL A 440 -21.35 -11.93 12.40
CA VAL A 440 -20.45 -11.47 13.49
C VAL A 440 -19.02 -11.99 13.26
N VAL A 441 -18.60 -12.16 12.01
CA VAL A 441 -17.30 -12.77 11.72
C VAL A 441 -16.24 -11.71 11.97
N VAL A 442 -15.59 -11.81 13.12
CA VAL A 442 -14.34 -11.09 13.39
C VAL A 442 -13.25 -11.77 12.58
N TYR A 443 -12.69 -11.05 11.63
CA TYR A 443 -11.56 -11.53 10.86
C TYR A 443 -10.28 -11.04 11.55
N PRO A 444 -9.45 -11.90 12.15
CA PRO A 444 -8.15 -11.46 12.66
C PRO A 444 -7.26 -11.03 11.48
N ALA A 445 -6.30 -10.13 11.76
CA ALA A 445 -5.18 -9.90 10.84
C ALA A 445 -4.42 -11.21 10.66
N THR A 446 -3.92 -11.44 9.45
CA THR A 446 -3.23 -12.69 9.11
C THR A 446 -1.73 -12.62 9.22
N ALA A 447 -1.16 -11.42 9.40
CA ALA A 447 0.27 -11.23 9.52
C ALA A 447 0.77 -11.50 10.95
N SER A 448 1.97 -12.06 11.06
CA SER A 448 2.71 -12.32 12.29
C SER A 448 4.06 -11.59 12.26
N SER A 449 4.66 -11.32 13.42
CA SER A 449 6.04 -10.83 13.51
C SER A 449 7.08 -11.78 12.91
N ASP A 450 6.69 -13.04 12.68
CA ASP A 450 7.52 -14.08 12.05
C ASP A 450 7.31 -14.18 10.52
N ASP A 451 6.37 -13.42 9.95
CA ASP A 451 6.12 -13.43 8.50
C ASP A 451 7.21 -12.64 7.76
N PRO A 452 7.69 -13.11 6.60
CA PRO A 452 8.75 -12.42 5.87
C PRO A 452 8.28 -11.08 5.30
N ASP A 453 9.12 -10.04 5.39
CA ASP A 453 8.87 -8.66 4.89
C ASP A 453 8.55 -8.58 3.38
N ASN A 454 8.86 -9.64 2.63
CA ASN A 454 8.65 -9.72 1.20
C ASN A 454 7.26 -10.27 0.87
N PRO A 455 6.48 -9.60 -0.01
CA PRO A 455 5.18 -10.10 -0.42
C PRO A 455 5.34 -11.51 -1.02
N ILE A 456 4.67 -12.50 -0.44
CA ILE A 456 4.55 -13.82 -1.07
C ILE A 456 3.69 -13.63 -2.32
N VAL A 457 4.33 -13.60 -3.49
CA VAL A 457 3.64 -13.70 -4.78
C VAL A 457 3.11 -15.12 -4.91
N THR A 458 2.01 -15.38 -4.20
CA THR A 458 1.20 -16.55 -4.46
C THR A 458 0.45 -16.21 -5.74
N ALA A 459 0.75 -16.92 -6.83
CA ALA A 459 -0.06 -16.84 -8.03
C ALA A 459 -1.52 -17.11 -7.64
N VAL A 460 -2.37 -16.08 -7.65
CA VAL A 460 -3.79 -16.25 -7.33
C VAL A 460 -4.37 -17.22 -8.36
N PRO A 461 -4.99 -18.32 -7.94
CA PRO A 461 -5.63 -19.26 -8.86
C PRO A 461 -6.82 -18.56 -9.50
N THR A 462 -6.79 -18.44 -10.83
CA THR A 462 -7.97 -18.15 -11.62
C THR A 462 -9.06 -19.18 -11.30
N LEU A 463 -10.29 -18.70 -11.09
CA LEU A 463 -11.47 -19.53 -10.82
C LEU A 463 -11.58 -20.65 -11.89
N THR A 464 -11.76 -21.89 -11.41
CA THR A 464 -11.72 -23.18 -12.14
C THR A 464 -12.76 -23.27 -13.26
N PRO A 465 -12.50 -23.95 -14.42
CA PRO A 465 -12.44 -25.45 -14.48
C PRO A 465 -11.57 -26.06 -15.64
N PRO A 466 -11.41 -27.40 -15.78
CA PRO A 466 -11.39 -28.51 -14.82
C PRO A 466 -10.02 -29.26 -14.75
N ALA A 467 -9.91 -30.17 -13.79
CA ALA A 467 -8.83 -31.15 -13.54
C ALA A 467 -7.45 -30.58 -13.21
N THR A 468 -7.10 -30.72 -11.93
CA THR A 468 -5.76 -30.62 -11.35
C THR A 468 -4.66 -31.12 -12.29
N LEU A 469 -3.87 -30.21 -12.85
CA LEU A 469 -2.50 -30.53 -13.20
C LEU A 469 -1.69 -30.48 -11.91
N THR A 470 -1.40 -31.66 -11.37
CA THR A 470 -0.36 -31.85 -10.36
C THR A 470 0.90 -31.12 -10.83
N PRO A 471 1.56 -30.31 -9.97
CA PRO A 471 2.84 -29.69 -10.32
C PRO A 471 3.77 -30.77 -10.86
N MET A 472 4.30 -30.57 -12.07
CA MET A 472 5.24 -31.54 -12.66
C MET A 472 6.44 -31.66 -11.73
N PRO A 473 6.76 -32.86 -11.20
CA PRO A 473 7.91 -33.02 -10.34
C PRO A 473 9.20 -32.75 -11.11
N ALA A 474 10.19 -32.19 -10.42
CA ALA A 474 11.54 -32.03 -10.92
C ALA A 474 12.07 -33.38 -11.42
N ALA A 475 12.39 -33.46 -12.71
CA ALA A 475 12.82 -34.68 -13.36
C ALA A 475 13.79 -34.34 -14.49
N PRO A 476 14.59 -35.30 -14.99
CA PRO A 476 15.40 -35.08 -16.19
C PRO A 476 14.54 -34.52 -17.34
N GLY A 477 14.87 -33.34 -17.85
CA GLY A 477 14.10 -32.63 -18.90
C GLY A 477 13.04 -31.65 -18.39
N HIS A 478 12.78 -31.62 -17.09
CA HIS A 478 11.87 -30.69 -16.41
C HIS A 478 12.54 -30.08 -15.15
N PRO A 479 13.62 -29.28 -15.32
CA PRO A 479 14.30 -28.66 -14.19
C PRO A 479 13.40 -27.64 -13.48
N GLN A 480 13.52 -27.54 -12.18
CA GLN A 480 12.87 -26.51 -11.37
C GLN A 480 13.87 -25.43 -10.96
N ILE A 481 13.42 -24.17 -10.93
CA ILE A 481 14.22 -23.01 -10.49
C ILE A 481 13.49 -22.36 -9.32
N ALA A 482 14.23 -21.97 -8.28
CA ALA A 482 13.65 -21.56 -7.02
C ALA A 482 14.55 -20.68 -6.17
N ALA A 483 13.98 -19.98 -5.19
CA ALA A 483 14.77 -19.41 -4.09
C ALA A 483 15.25 -20.53 -3.14
N ILE A 484 16.45 -20.37 -2.56
CA ILE A 484 16.96 -21.27 -1.52
C ILE A 484 15.95 -21.38 -0.36
N GLY A 485 15.86 -22.56 0.24
CA GLY A 485 14.82 -22.91 1.22
C GLY A 485 13.57 -23.54 0.59
N THR A 486 13.25 -23.23 -0.67
CA THR A 486 12.02 -23.71 -1.31
C THR A 486 12.09 -25.20 -1.64
N PRO A 487 11.15 -26.04 -1.16
CA PRO A 487 11.10 -27.46 -1.49
C PRO A 487 10.34 -27.75 -2.79
N PHE A 488 10.79 -28.76 -3.55
CA PHE A 488 10.11 -29.25 -4.76
C PHE A 488 9.89 -30.76 -4.71
N PRO A 489 8.78 -31.27 -5.27
CA PRO A 489 8.68 -32.69 -5.58
C PRO A 489 9.67 -33.02 -6.70
N ALA A 490 10.48 -34.06 -6.51
CA ALA A 490 11.42 -34.59 -7.49
C ALA A 490 11.09 -36.04 -7.80
N THR A 491 11.14 -36.42 -9.07
CA THR A 491 10.99 -37.79 -9.55
C THR A 491 12.19 -38.14 -10.43
N LEU A 492 12.96 -39.13 -9.99
CA LEU A 492 14.11 -39.63 -10.71
C LEU A 492 13.73 -40.99 -11.34
N PRO A 493 13.64 -41.09 -12.68
CA PRO A 493 13.27 -42.32 -13.35
C PRO A 493 14.16 -43.49 -12.94
N GLY A 494 13.56 -44.56 -12.42
CA GLY A 494 14.25 -45.78 -12.03
C GLY A 494 14.88 -45.78 -10.63
N THR A 495 14.78 -44.69 -9.85
CA THR A 495 15.29 -44.66 -8.46
C THR A 495 14.21 -44.37 -7.43
N GLY A 496 13.42 -43.33 -7.60
CA GLY A 496 12.43 -42.92 -6.60
C GLY A 496 11.85 -41.53 -6.81
N SER A 497 10.89 -41.16 -5.97
CA SER A 497 10.31 -39.82 -5.89
C SER A 497 10.29 -39.32 -4.45
N GLY A 498 10.28 -38.01 -4.25
CA GLY A 498 10.30 -37.39 -2.93
C GLY A 498 10.34 -35.88 -3.00
N THR A 499 10.59 -35.20 -1.88
CA THR A 499 10.86 -33.76 -1.86
C THR A 499 12.34 -33.48 -1.78
N VAL A 500 12.79 -32.39 -2.40
CA VAL A 500 14.17 -31.89 -2.33
C VAL A 500 14.17 -30.40 -2.01
N THR A 501 15.09 -29.95 -1.17
CA THR A 501 15.33 -28.51 -0.87
C THR A 501 16.81 -28.26 -0.65
N ALA A 502 17.29 -27.05 -0.97
CA ALA A 502 18.61 -26.58 -0.57
C ALA A 502 18.45 -25.55 0.56
N LEU A 503 19.29 -25.64 1.59
CA LEU A 503 19.32 -24.78 2.77
C LEU A 503 20.70 -24.12 2.91
N GLY A 504 20.75 -22.95 3.54
CA GLY A 504 21.97 -22.16 3.69
C GLY A 504 22.07 -21.04 2.63
N PRO A 505 23.27 -20.51 2.34
CA PRO A 505 24.54 -20.85 2.97
C PRO A 505 24.59 -20.43 4.44
N GLN A 506 24.98 -21.35 5.34
CA GLN A 506 25.28 -21.00 6.73
C GLN A 506 26.73 -20.50 6.80
N LEU A 507 26.90 -19.22 7.11
CA LEU A 507 28.19 -18.53 7.14
C LEU A 507 29.00 -18.92 8.38
N ASP A 508 30.31 -19.11 8.20
CA ASP A 508 31.31 -19.36 9.26
C ASP A 508 32.44 -18.31 9.17
N PRO A 509 32.16 -17.04 9.55
CA PRO A 509 33.12 -15.95 9.43
C PRO A 509 34.34 -16.16 10.35
N PRO A 510 35.57 -15.83 9.90
CA PRO A 510 36.75 -15.94 10.74
C PRO A 510 36.65 -15.01 11.95
N SER A 511 36.82 -15.56 13.16
CA SER A 511 36.76 -14.81 14.42
C SER A 511 37.82 -13.71 14.47
N GLY A 512 37.41 -12.45 14.75
CA GLY A 512 38.32 -11.32 14.95
C GLY A 512 38.63 -10.49 13.70
N THR A 513 37.91 -10.71 12.59
CA THR A 513 38.05 -9.92 11.35
C THR A 513 37.08 -8.72 11.41
N PRO A 514 37.53 -7.47 11.16
CA PRO A 514 36.62 -6.34 10.99
C PRO A 514 35.76 -6.53 9.73
N PHE A 515 34.45 -6.30 9.85
CA PHE A 515 33.53 -6.22 8.71
C PHE A 515 33.71 -4.89 7.95
N PRO A 516 33.41 -4.85 6.64
CA PRO A 516 32.90 -5.95 5.81
C PRO A 516 34.02 -6.87 5.30
N VAL A 517 33.72 -8.18 5.13
CA VAL A 517 34.65 -9.15 4.52
C VAL A 517 34.18 -9.54 3.11
N GLU A 518 35.10 -9.63 2.14
CA GLU A 518 34.73 -9.91 0.74
C GLU A 518 34.32 -11.36 0.48
N GLN A 519 34.73 -12.28 1.35
CA GLN A 519 34.41 -13.70 1.24
C GLN A 519 34.45 -14.39 2.60
N THR A 520 33.67 -15.46 2.74
CA THR A 520 33.68 -16.31 3.95
C THR A 520 33.52 -17.78 3.62
N ARG A 521 33.93 -18.65 4.53
CA ARG A 521 33.59 -20.07 4.44
C ARG A 521 32.10 -20.22 4.80
N ALA A 522 31.38 -21.01 4.04
CA ALA A 522 29.99 -21.33 4.35
C ALA A 522 29.64 -22.78 4.00
N THR A 523 28.49 -23.24 4.49
CA THR A 523 27.95 -24.57 4.18
C THR A 523 26.55 -24.48 3.55
N ILE A 524 26.32 -25.27 2.50
CA ILE A 524 25.00 -25.48 1.89
C ILE A 524 24.58 -26.92 2.19
N THR A 525 23.31 -27.10 2.56
CA THR A 525 22.73 -28.42 2.82
C THR A 525 21.66 -28.72 1.78
N ILE A 526 21.83 -29.78 1.00
CA ILE A 526 20.76 -30.29 0.13
C ILE A 526 20.07 -31.45 0.86
N ARG A 527 18.80 -31.27 1.17
CA ARG A 527 17.97 -32.23 1.88
C ARG A 527 17.03 -32.94 0.91
N THR A 528 16.97 -34.26 0.99
CA THR A 528 15.96 -35.08 0.30
C THR A 528 15.11 -35.87 1.27
N SER A 529 13.81 -35.96 0.99
CA SER A 529 12.86 -36.80 1.72
C SER A 529 12.12 -37.68 0.72
N ALA A 530 12.56 -38.93 0.55
CA ALA A 530 11.94 -39.86 -0.38
C ALA A 530 10.52 -40.26 0.08
N VAL A 531 9.60 -40.37 -0.89
CA VAL A 531 8.24 -40.88 -0.75
C VAL A 531 8.14 -42.28 -1.35
N THR A 532 8.78 -42.52 -2.50
CA THR A 532 8.91 -43.85 -3.11
C THR A 532 10.36 -44.10 -3.53
N GLY A 533 10.83 -45.35 -3.40
CA GLY A 533 12.21 -45.70 -3.74
C GLY A 533 13.24 -44.93 -2.90
N GLY A 534 14.41 -44.62 -3.47
CA GLY A 534 15.43 -43.81 -2.82
C GLY A 534 15.95 -42.68 -3.69
N LEU A 535 16.24 -41.53 -3.09
CA LEU A 535 16.87 -40.39 -3.76
C LEU A 535 18.32 -40.28 -3.28
N ALA A 536 19.26 -40.52 -4.18
CA ALA A 536 20.69 -40.39 -3.90
C ALA A 536 21.19 -38.99 -4.28
N LEU A 537 21.92 -38.35 -3.38
CA LEU A 537 22.66 -37.12 -3.62
C LEU A 537 24.15 -37.43 -3.59
N ARG A 538 24.91 -36.95 -4.57
CA ARG A 538 26.38 -37.05 -4.60
C ARG A 538 26.95 -35.65 -4.67
N ALA A 539 28.04 -35.41 -3.92
CA ALA A 539 28.72 -34.12 -3.92
C ALA A 539 29.14 -33.67 -5.33
N GLY A 540 29.62 -34.59 -6.16
CA GLY A 540 30.02 -34.29 -7.55
C GLY A 540 28.87 -33.95 -8.50
N ASP A 541 27.62 -34.15 -8.09
CA ASP A 541 26.44 -33.81 -8.88
C ASP A 541 25.90 -32.41 -8.54
N VAL A 542 26.55 -31.70 -7.63
CA VAL A 542 26.15 -30.37 -7.15
C VAL A 542 27.23 -29.36 -7.52
N THR A 543 26.81 -28.26 -8.13
CA THR A 543 27.70 -27.15 -8.47
C THR A 543 27.12 -25.85 -7.92
N VAL A 544 27.96 -24.99 -7.38
CA VAL A 544 27.59 -23.61 -7.04
C VAL A 544 28.31 -22.66 -7.98
N ARG A 545 27.62 -21.63 -8.46
CA ARG A 545 28.17 -20.58 -9.30
C ARG A 545 27.74 -19.22 -8.77
N ASP A 546 28.68 -18.29 -8.66
CA ASP A 546 28.38 -16.89 -8.29
C ASP A 546 27.91 -16.06 -9.49
N ASP A 547 27.49 -14.83 -9.21
CA ASP A 547 27.00 -13.83 -10.16
C ASP A 547 28.06 -13.33 -11.14
N GLN A 548 29.34 -13.47 -10.81
CA GLN A 548 30.47 -13.26 -11.71
C GLN A 548 30.68 -14.43 -12.67
N GLY A 549 29.90 -15.51 -12.50
CA GLY A 549 29.99 -16.71 -13.32
C GLY A 549 31.19 -17.59 -12.96
N THR A 550 31.72 -17.50 -11.75
CA THR A 550 32.78 -18.36 -11.23
C THR A 550 32.17 -19.55 -10.49
N ASP A 551 32.66 -20.75 -10.77
CA ASP A 551 32.23 -21.95 -10.04
C ASP A 551 32.91 -21.99 -8.67
N ILE A 552 32.14 -22.07 -7.59
CA ILE A 552 32.64 -22.18 -6.22
C ILE A 552 33.00 -23.65 -5.94
N PRO A 553 34.28 -23.97 -5.63
CA PRO A 553 34.67 -25.33 -5.29
C PRO A 553 34.00 -25.80 -4.01
N LEU A 554 33.32 -26.94 -4.07
CA LEU A 554 32.60 -27.53 -2.93
C LEU A 554 33.30 -28.79 -2.41
N VAL A 555 33.37 -28.92 -1.08
CA VAL A 555 33.91 -30.08 -0.37
C VAL A 555 32.82 -30.66 0.54
N PRO A 556 32.52 -31.97 0.48
CA PRO A 556 31.52 -32.56 1.35
C PRO A 556 31.95 -32.49 2.83
N VAL A 557 31.03 -32.04 3.68
CA VAL A 557 31.16 -32.08 5.14
C VAL A 557 30.48 -33.35 5.62
N GLY A 558 31.21 -34.47 5.57
CA GLY A 558 30.69 -35.81 5.86
C GLY A 558 30.66 -36.71 4.62
N PRO A 559 29.71 -37.67 4.52
CA PRO A 559 29.63 -38.57 3.39
C PRO A 559 29.47 -37.83 2.05
N ALA A 560 30.33 -38.13 1.08
CA ALA A 560 30.24 -37.57 -0.28
C ALA A 560 29.03 -38.07 -1.08
N THR A 561 28.30 -39.05 -0.53
CA THR A 561 27.06 -39.57 -1.09
C THR A 561 26.12 -39.91 0.06
N VAL A 562 24.88 -39.44 -0.03
CA VAL A 562 23.80 -39.76 0.90
C VAL A 562 22.59 -40.27 0.13
N THR A 563 21.74 -41.07 0.75
CA THR A 563 20.54 -41.60 0.10
C THR A 563 19.38 -41.55 1.08
N SER A 564 18.31 -40.86 0.72
CA SER A 564 17.07 -40.86 1.50
C SER A 564 16.21 -42.07 1.13
N SER A 565 15.40 -42.51 2.08
CA SER A 565 14.39 -43.56 1.91
C SER A 565 13.06 -43.13 2.55
N PRO A 566 11.94 -43.82 2.29
CA PRO A 566 10.65 -43.43 2.87
C PRO A 566 10.73 -43.37 4.39
N ALA A 567 10.32 -42.23 4.96
CA ALA A 567 10.43 -41.89 6.39
C ALA A 567 11.84 -41.65 6.95
N GLN A 568 12.89 -41.64 6.11
CA GLN A 568 14.25 -41.27 6.51
C GLN A 568 14.84 -40.23 5.54
N PRO A 569 14.80 -38.93 5.89
CA PRO A 569 15.43 -37.88 5.07
C PRO A 569 16.95 -38.00 5.11
N ALA A 570 17.62 -37.45 4.09
CA ALA A 570 19.07 -37.43 3.98
C ALA A 570 19.57 -36.05 3.57
N ASP A 571 20.62 -35.59 4.26
CA ASP A 571 21.25 -34.29 4.06
C ASP A 571 22.65 -34.45 3.48
N LEU A 572 22.89 -33.84 2.32
CA LEU A 572 24.22 -33.67 1.76
C LEU A 572 24.71 -32.27 2.13
N VAL A 573 25.69 -32.18 3.02
CA VAL A 573 26.30 -30.91 3.43
C VAL A 573 27.57 -30.67 2.63
N LEU A 574 27.68 -29.50 2.01
CA LEU A 574 28.80 -29.09 1.18
C LEU A 574 29.36 -27.76 1.70
N SER A 575 30.68 -27.66 1.85
CA SER A 575 31.36 -26.43 2.25
C SER A 575 32.14 -25.82 1.10
N GLY A 576 32.14 -24.50 1.00
CA GLY A 576 32.91 -23.73 0.04
C GLY A 576 33.26 -22.35 0.60
N THR A 577 34.02 -21.58 -0.17
CA THR A 577 34.27 -20.16 0.12
C THR A 577 33.39 -19.33 -0.81
N PHE A 578 32.55 -18.48 -0.23
CA PHE A 578 31.54 -17.70 -0.94
C PHE A 578 31.90 -16.22 -0.86
N HIS A 579 31.74 -15.53 -1.98
CA HIS A 579 31.88 -14.07 -2.07
C HIS A 579 30.54 -13.41 -1.76
N THR A 580 30.58 -12.15 -1.33
CA THR A 580 29.38 -11.30 -1.29
C THR A 580 28.77 -11.19 -2.69
N GLY A 581 27.45 -11.31 -2.79
CA GLY A 581 26.72 -11.22 -4.06
C GLY A 581 25.76 -12.38 -4.29
N ALA A 582 25.15 -12.42 -5.48
CA ALA A 582 24.20 -13.47 -5.82
C ALA A 582 24.91 -14.76 -6.24
N ALA A 583 24.31 -15.90 -5.96
CA ALA A 583 24.82 -17.20 -6.36
C ALA A 583 23.68 -18.20 -6.58
N GLN A 584 24.00 -19.28 -7.28
CA GLN A 584 23.07 -20.38 -7.53
C GLN A 584 23.71 -21.73 -7.24
N VAL A 585 22.95 -22.63 -6.61
CA VAL A 585 23.30 -24.04 -6.46
C VAL A 585 22.47 -24.87 -7.44
N THR A 586 23.13 -25.69 -8.23
CA THR A 586 22.51 -26.58 -9.22
C THR A 586 22.74 -28.03 -8.80
N TRP A 587 21.67 -28.80 -8.68
CA TRP A 587 21.72 -30.25 -8.51
C TRP A 587 21.40 -30.95 -9.82
N ARG A 588 22.25 -31.93 -10.19
CA ARG A 588 22.09 -32.81 -11.33
C ARG A 588 21.82 -34.24 -10.89
N ALA A 589 21.07 -34.99 -11.68
CA ALA A 589 20.94 -36.43 -11.52
C ALA A 589 21.00 -37.08 -12.90
N HIS A 590 21.79 -38.14 -13.02
CA HIS A 590 22.02 -38.84 -14.29
C HIS A 590 22.46 -37.89 -15.44
N GLY A 591 23.22 -36.84 -15.10
CA GLY A 591 23.72 -35.86 -16.07
C GLY A 591 22.72 -34.78 -16.49
N ALA A 592 21.47 -34.81 -16.01
CA ALA A 592 20.47 -33.78 -16.26
C ALA A 592 20.33 -32.84 -15.06
N VAL A 593 20.07 -31.55 -15.32
CA VAL A 593 19.71 -30.58 -14.26
C VAL A 593 18.33 -30.94 -13.73
N ILE A 594 18.22 -31.09 -12.41
CA ILE A 594 16.96 -31.40 -11.72
C ILE A 594 16.44 -30.16 -11.02
N ALA A 595 17.30 -29.45 -10.29
CA ALA A 595 16.90 -28.28 -9.53
C ALA A 595 18.02 -27.24 -9.49
N ILE A 596 17.61 -25.97 -9.53
CA ILE A 596 18.46 -24.80 -9.34
C ILE A 596 17.85 -23.98 -8.21
N TRP A 597 18.64 -23.67 -7.19
CA TRP A 597 18.27 -22.71 -6.15
C TRP A 597 19.15 -21.48 -6.22
N THR A 598 18.56 -20.30 -6.20
CA THR A 598 19.24 -19.00 -6.18
C THR A 598 19.23 -18.42 -4.76
N PHE A 599 20.31 -17.73 -4.38
CA PHE A 599 20.48 -17.07 -3.08
C PHE A 599 21.44 -15.89 -3.18
N ALA A 600 21.46 -15.03 -2.16
CA ALA A 600 22.46 -13.98 -2.00
C ALA A 600 23.31 -14.26 -0.75
N VAL A 601 24.56 -13.80 -0.78
CA VAL A 601 25.49 -13.86 0.35
C VAL A 601 25.80 -12.42 0.76
N GLU A 602 25.48 -12.09 2.00
CA GLU A 602 25.73 -10.79 2.63
C GLU A 602 26.77 -10.99 3.74
N LEU A 603 27.84 -10.19 3.72
CA LEU A 603 29.04 -10.34 4.56
C LEU A 603 29.45 -9.03 5.23
N ASP A 604 28.52 -8.08 5.34
CA ASP A 604 28.66 -6.75 5.91
C ASP A 604 28.09 -6.63 7.34
#